data_AF-A0A257VHM6-F1
#
_entry.id   AF-A0A257VHM6-F1
#
_cell.length_a   1.000
_cell.length_b   1.000
_cell.length_c   1.000
_cell.angle_alpha   90.00
_cell.angle_beta   90.00
_cell.angle_gamma   90.00
#
_symmetry.space_group_name_H-M   'P 1'
#
loop_
_entity.id
_entity.type
_entity.pdbx_description
1 polymer ?
#
loop_
_entity_poly.entity_id
_entity_poly.type
_entity_poly.pdbx_seq_one_letter_code
_entity_poly.pdbx_strand_id
1 'polypeptide(L)' 'MRNIRQVAVLGAGTMGARIAAHFANAGVSVLLLDLTVDAARKGLDT' A
#
# COMPACT_ATOMS: atom_id res chain seq x y z
N MET A 1 3.70 22.84 -6.04
CA MET A 1 3.20 21.51 -5.66
C MET A 1 4.39 20.62 -5.29
N ARG A 2 4.33 19.83 -4.21
CA ARG A 2 5.40 18.87 -3.89
C ARG A 2 5.17 17.59 -4.68
N ASN A 3 6.22 17.10 -5.35
CA ASN A 3 6.17 15.86 -6.09
C ASN A 3 6.32 14.67 -5.12
N ILE A 4 5.31 13.81 -5.02
CA ILE A 4 5.34 12.63 -4.15
C ILE A 4 5.93 11.48 -4.94
N ARG A 5 7.12 11.02 -4.53
CA ARG A 5 7.84 9.92 -5.20
C ARG A 5 7.56 8.56 -4.57
N GLN A 6 7.15 8.54 -3.31
CA GLN A 6 6.90 7.33 -2.55
C GLN A 6 5.84 7.57 -1.47
N VAL A 7 5.03 6.54 -1.19
CA VAL A 7 4.01 6.52 -0.14
C VAL A 7 4.18 5.28 0.73
N ALA A 8 3.90 5.39 2.03
CA ALA A 8 3.74 4.25 2.92
C ALA A 8 2.28 4.18 3.38
N VAL A 9 1.68 3.00 3.25
CA VAL A 9 0.32 2.71 3.74
C VAL A 9 0.44 1.76 4.93
N LEU A 10 -0.12 2.19 6.06
CA LEU A 10 -0.12 1.43 7.32
C LEU A 10 -1.45 0.67 7.45
N GLY A 11 -1.36 -0.66 7.47
CA GLY A 11 -2.49 -1.59 7.43
C GLY A 11 -2.70 -2.15 6.02
N ALA A 12 -2.69 -3.48 5.92
CA ALA A 12 -2.89 -4.26 4.69
C ALA A 12 -4.28 -4.90 4.61
N GLY A 13 -5.23 -4.43 5.43
CA GLY A 13 -6.65 -4.77 5.28
C GLY A 13 -7.24 -4.22 3.98
N THR A 14 -8.52 -4.53 3.70
CA THR A 14 -9.20 -4.20 2.43
C THR A 14 -9.04 -2.74 2.01
N MET A 15 -9.18 -1.78 2.93
CA MET A 15 -9.00 -0.37 2.59
C MET A 15 -7.54 -0.03 2.26
N GLY A 16 -6.59 -0.46 3.08
CA GLY A 16 -5.17 -0.14 2.92
C GLY A 16 -4.58 -0.73 1.65
N ALA A 17 -4.91 -1.98 1.33
CA ALA A 17 -4.54 -2.64 0.07
C ALA A 17 -5.02 -1.83 -1.15
N ARG A 18 -6.28 -1.35 -1.15
CA ARG A 18 -6.86 -0.61 -2.27
C ARG A 18 -6.31 0.82 -2.38
N ILE A 19 -6.00 1.47 -1.26
CA ILE A 19 -5.29 2.75 -1.25
C ILE A 19 -3.90 2.58 -1.85
N ALA A 20 -3.15 1.56 -1.42
CA ALA A 20 -1.84 1.23 -1.96
C ALA A 20 -1.89 0.93 -3.46
N ALA A 21 -2.88 0.14 -3.90
CA ALA A 21 -3.10 -0.15 -5.32
C ALA A 21 -3.38 1.12 -6.14
N HIS A 22 -4.11 2.08 -5.59
CA HIS A 22 -4.40 3.32 -6.32
C HIS A 22 -3.13 4.16 -6.57
N PHE A 23 -2.26 4.27 -5.58
CA PHE A 23 -0.95 4.93 -5.75
C PHE A 23 -0.02 4.15 -6.69
N ALA A 24 0.02 2.82 -6.58
CA ALA A 24 0.80 1.97 -7.46
C ALA A 24 0.34 2.12 -8.93
N ASN A 25 -0.97 2.15 -9.17
CA ASN A 25 -1.56 2.37 -10.51
C ASN A 25 -1.24 3.77 -11.06
N ALA A 26 -1.05 4.76 -10.20
CA ALA A 26 -0.60 6.10 -10.57
C ALA A 26 0.93 6.18 -10.81
N GLY A 27 1.65 5.06 -10.73
CA GLY A 27 3.11 5.01 -10.93
C GLY A 27 3.93 5.49 -9.72
N VAL A 28 3.31 5.62 -8.55
CA VAL A 28 4.00 6.01 -7.32
C VAL A 28 4.47 4.76 -6.58
N SER A 29 5.72 4.75 -6.11
CA SER A 29 6.24 3.63 -5.31
C SER A 29 5.49 3.54 -3.98
N VAL A 30 5.00 2.36 -3.60
CA VAL A 30 4.25 2.15 -2.36
C VAL A 30 4.88 1.09 -1.48
N LEU A 31 5.04 1.40 -0.19
CA LEU A 31 5.29 0.43 0.86
C LEU A 31 3.96 0.10 1.56
N LEU A 32 3.55 -1.17 1.56
CA LEU A 32 2.42 -1.66 2.34
C LEU A 32 2.95 -2.34 3.61
N LEU A 33 2.66 -1.77 4.77
CA LEU A 33 3.14 -2.27 6.06
C LEU A 33 1.98 -2.79 6.90
N ASP A 34 2.14 -3.97 7.49
CA ASP A 34 1.27 -4.50 8.54
C ASP A 34 2.12 -5.08 9.68
N LEU A 35 1.47 -5.44 10.79
CA LEU A 35 2.12 -5.96 12.00
C LEU A 35 2.84 -7.30 11.75
N THR A 36 2.30 -8.12 10.85
CA THR A 36 2.89 -9.42 10.49
C THR A 36 3.07 -9.53 8.99
N VAL A 37 4.03 -10.36 8.58
CA VAL A 37 4.27 -10.66 7.17
C VAL A 37 3.03 -11.29 6.53
N ASP A 38 2.32 -12.15 7.25
CA ASP A 38 1.11 -12.81 6.74
C ASP A 38 -0.03 -11.80 6.49
N ALA A 39 -0.23 -10.84 7.40
CA ALA A 39 -1.21 -9.78 7.22
C ALA A 39 -0.85 -8.89 6.01
N ALA A 40 0.43 -8.51 5.88
CA ALA A 40 0.93 -7.74 4.74
C ALA A 40 0.74 -8.49 3.41
N ARG A 41 1.05 -9.80 3.38
CA ARG A 41 0.87 -10.65 2.18
C ARG A 41 -0.58 -10.80 1.79
N LYS A 42 -1.48 -11.03 2.76
CA LYS A 42 -2.92 -11.17 2.49
C LYS A 42 -3.49 -9.93 1.79
N GLY A 43 -2.98 -8.74 2.09
CA GLY A 43 -3.36 -7.50 1.41
C GLY A 43 -2.96 -7.42 -0.08
N LEU A 44 -2.05 -8.29 -0.55
CA LEU A 44 -1.70 -8.38 -1.97
C LEU A 44 -2.69 -9.24 -2.77
N ASP A 45 -3.42 -10.12 -2.09
CA ASP A 45 -4.39 -11.05 -2.70
C ASP A 45 -5.84 -10.50 -2.68
N THR A 46 -6.08 -9.35 -2.04
CA THR A 46 -7.39 -8.66 -1.94
C THR A 46 -7.60 -7.59 -2.99
#